data_AF-A0A844I7A7-F1
#
_entry.id   AF-A0A844I7A7-F1
#
_cell.length_a   1.000
_cell.length_b   1.000
_cell.length_c   1.000
_cell.angle_alpha   90.00
_cell.angle_beta   90.00
_cell.angle_gamma   90.00
#
_symmetry.space_group_name_H-M   'P 1'
#
loop_
_entity.id
_entity.type
_entity.pdbx_description
1 polymer ?
#
loop_
_entity_poly.entity_id
_entity_poly.type
_entity_poly.pdbx_seq_one_letter_code
_entity_poly.pdbx_strand_id
1 'polypeptide(L)'
;MLQPQNLIRLCLDLNIWCASLLSDRKGKENSSSQSLVTIIRQGYCEIGLVQLIISWGMINRLRSVLEEQLSIPIPLVDSYLSAIISYTQLGSIYASPQLTLGGTGVVAIRDEEDAHVLETALAGKADVLVTVNFKDFISNDTRIIQPARHLIYTAPNHTFHIIHPDLMMEWLRQGNIPDLDNFK
;
A
#
# COMPACT_ATOMS: atom_id res chain seq x y z
N MET A 1 -6.86 26.58 -6.11
CA MET A 1 -7.31 26.00 -7.39
C MET A 1 -6.56 24.69 -7.56
N LEU A 2 -7.19 23.55 -7.26
CA LEU A 2 -6.54 22.24 -7.36
C LEU A 2 -6.25 21.97 -8.84
N GLN A 3 -4.99 21.75 -9.21
CA GLN A 3 -4.65 21.35 -10.57
C GLN A 3 -5.29 19.98 -10.86
N PRO A 4 -5.84 19.76 -12.05
CA PRO A 4 -6.21 18.41 -12.44
C PRO A 4 -4.92 17.59 -12.58
N GLN A 5 -4.89 16.37 -11.98
CA GLN A 5 -4.11 15.19 -12.42
C GLN A 5 -2.92 14.63 -11.59
N ASN A 6 -2.65 15.02 -10.34
CA ASN A 6 -1.79 14.17 -9.49
C ASN A 6 -2.63 13.10 -8.79
N LEU A 7 -2.81 11.97 -9.48
CA LEU A 7 -3.36 10.75 -8.90
C LEU A 7 -2.20 9.88 -8.39
N ILE A 8 -2.24 9.52 -7.12
CA ILE A 8 -1.24 8.68 -6.46
C ILE A 8 -1.88 7.33 -6.16
N ARG A 9 -1.38 6.28 -6.79
CA ARG A 9 -1.79 4.89 -6.57
C ARG A 9 -0.93 4.28 -5.48
N LEU A 10 -1.51 4.10 -4.30
CA LEU A 10 -0.82 3.53 -3.14
C LEU A 10 -1.26 2.08 -2.94
N CYS A 11 -0.29 1.17 -2.90
CA CYS A 11 -0.48 -0.18 -2.38
C CYS A 11 0.05 -0.21 -0.94
N LEU A 12 -0.83 -0.48 0.03
CA LEU A 12 -0.42 -0.66 1.42
C LEU A 12 -0.33 -2.16 1.73
N ASP A 13 0.83 -2.58 2.20
CA ASP A 13 1.07 -3.96 2.65
C ASP A 13 0.18 -4.31 3.88
N LEU A 14 -0.10 -5.60 4.08
CA LEU A 14 -0.95 -6.15 5.13
C LEU A 14 -0.45 -5.76 6.53
N ASN A 15 0.88 -5.67 6.70
CA ASN A 15 1.49 -5.23 7.95
C ASN A 15 1.09 -3.78 8.32
N ILE A 16 0.87 -2.89 7.35
CA ILE A 16 0.44 -1.51 7.58
C ILE A 16 -0.99 -1.49 8.09
N TRP A 17 -1.88 -2.27 7.47
CA TRP A 17 -3.27 -2.42 7.90
C TRP A 17 -3.38 -3.01 9.31
N CYS A 18 -2.59 -4.04 9.61
CA CYS A 18 -2.52 -4.63 10.94
C CYS A 18 -1.98 -3.64 11.97
N ALA A 19 -0.89 -2.93 11.65
CA ALA A 19 -0.28 -1.94 12.55
C ALA A 19 -1.24 -0.79 12.88
N SER A 20 -2.02 -0.31 11.91
CA SER A 20 -3.05 0.70 12.14
C SER A 20 -4.10 0.20 13.13
N LEU A 21 -4.73 -0.95 12.85
CA LEU A 21 -5.78 -1.51 13.71
C LEU A 21 -5.30 -1.78 15.14
N LEU A 22 -4.09 -2.34 15.28
CA LEU A 22 -3.52 -2.62 16.60
C LEU A 22 -3.17 -1.34 17.36
N SER A 23 -2.78 -0.26 16.67
CA SER A 23 -2.51 1.04 17.28
C SER A 23 -3.80 1.69 17.76
N ASP A 24 -4.86 1.66 16.95
CA ASP A 24 -6.19 2.15 17.31
C ASP A 24 -6.72 1.43 18.56
N ARG A 25 -6.58 0.09 18.60
CA ARG A 25 -6.99 -0.72 19.76
C ARG A 25 -6.21 -0.44 21.04
N LYS A 26 -4.97 0.02 20.92
CA LYS A 26 -4.11 0.38 22.07
C LYS A 26 -4.33 1.84 22.51
N GLY A 27 -5.25 2.58 21.87
CA GLY A 27 -5.44 4.01 22.12
C GLY A 27 -4.19 4.83 21.78
N LYS A 28 -3.31 4.31 20.91
CA LYS A 28 -2.17 5.06 20.41
C LYS A 28 -2.61 5.91 19.23
N GLU A 29 -2.05 7.10 19.12
CA GLU A 29 -2.34 8.03 18.04
C GLU A 29 -1.07 8.38 17.28
N ASN A 30 -1.25 8.89 16.06
CA ASN A 30 -0.19 9.50 15.24
C ASN A 30 0.92 8.54 14.78
N SER A 31 0.64 7.24 14.63
CA SER A 31 1.56 6.36 13.90
C SER A 31 1.47 6.59 12.40
N SER A 32 2.59 6.42 11.68
CA SER A 32 2.63 6.57 10.22
C SER A 32 1.65 5.62 9.51
N SER A 33 1.45 4.40 10.02
CA SER A 33 0.44 3.46 9.49
C SER A 33 -0.98 4.00 9.62
N GLN A 34 -1.36 4.56 10.77
CA GLN A 34 -2.69 5.18 10.96
C GLN A 34 -2.89 6.40 10.06
N SER A 35 -1.85 7.22 9.89
CA SER A 35 -1.91 8.38 9.00
C SER A 35 -2.10 7.95 7.54
N LEU A 36 -1.38 6.93 7.07
CA LEU A 36 -1.54 6.39 5.72
C LEU A 36 -2.94 5.79 5.49
N VAL A 37 -3.46 5.02 6.44
CA VAL A 37 -4.84 4.49 6.38
C VAL A 37 -5.87 5.63 6.35
N THR A 38 -5.63 6.71 7.11
CA THR A 38 -6.49 7.90 7.10
C THR A 38 -6.50 8.59 5.74
N ILE A 39 -5.33 8.71 5.10
CA ILE A 39 -5.18 9.29 3.77
C ILE A 39 -5.91 8.44 2.72
N ILE A 40 -5.79 7.12 2.80
CA ILE A 40 -6.55 6.20 1.93
C ILE A 40 -8.04 6.35 2.12
N ARG A 41 -8.51 6.40 3.37
CA ARG A 41 -9.93 6.61 3.70
C ARG A 41 -10.47 7.92 3.15
N GLN A 42 -9.65 8.98 3.14
CA GLN A 42 -10.03 10.29 2.61
C GLN A 42 -10.01 10.33 1.08
N GLY A 43 -9.19 9.50 0.43
CA GLY A 43 -9.04 9.47 -1.03
C GLY A 43 -8.26 10.66 -1.60
N TYR A 44 -7.62 11.46 -0.74
CA TYR A 44 -6.75 12.58 -1.12
C TYR A 44 -5.74 12.88 -0.02
N CYS A 45 -4.70 13.62 -0.39
CA CYS A 45 -3.73 14.24 0.50
C CYS A 45 -3.36 15.63 -0.05
N GLU A 46 -2.43 16.34 0.61
CA GLU A 46 -2.05 17.71 0.21
C GLU A 46 -1.52 17.81 -1.23
N ILE A 47 -0.94 16.71 -1.74
CA ILE A 47 -0.25 16.69 -3.04
C ILE A 47 -1.07 16.07 -4.18
N GLY A 48 -2.26 15.56 -3.90
CA GLY A 48 -3.08 14.91 -4.92
C GLY A 48 -4.17 14.00 -4.41
N LEU A 49 -4.88 13.40 -5.37
CA LEU A 49 -5.87 12.36 -5.11
C LEU A 49 -5.16 11.05 -4.85
N VAL A 50 -5.71 10.23 -3.97
CA VAL A 50 -5.12 8.95 -3.58
C VAL A 50 -6.08 7.83 -3.98
N GLN A 51 -5.55 6.84 -4.69
CA GLN A 51 -6.26 5.61 -5.04
C GLN A 51 -5.60 4.44 -4.33
N LEU A 52 -6.40 3.65 -3.62
CA LEU A 52 -5.96 2.40 -3.03
C LEU A 52 -5.82 1.33 -4.11
N ILE A 53 -4.65 0.70 -4.15
CA ILE A 53 -4.38 -0.52 -4.91
C ILE A 53 -4.34 -1.70 -3.94
N ILE A 54 -5.30 -2.61 -4.08
CA ILE A 54 -5.41 -3.82 -3.27
C ILE A 54 -6.10 -4.93 -4.07
N SER A 55 -5.83 -6.19 -3.73
CA SER A 55 -6.46 -7.35 -4.35
C SER A 55 -7.41 -8.09 -3.40
N TRP A 56 -8.30 -8.91 -3.95
CA TRP A 56 -9.09 -9.85 -3.16
C TRP A 56 -8.22 -10.84 -2.38
N GLY A 57 -7.10 -11.28 -2.96
CA GLY A 57 -6.15 -12.16 -2.28
C GLY A 57 -5.55 -11.49 -1.03
N MET A 58 -5.14 -10.23 -1.14
CA MET A 58 -4.68 -9.44 0.00
C MET A 58 -5.76 -9.28 1.07
N ILE A 59 -7.02 -9.01 0.69
CA ILE A 59 -8.15 -8.88 1.63
C ILE A 59 -8.40 -10.21 2.37
N ASN A 60 -8.42 -11.33 1.65
CA ASN A 60 -8.62 -12.65 2.25
C ASN A 60 -7.46 -13.03 3.18
N ARG A 61 -6.23 -12.70 2.79
CA ARG A 61 -5.06 -12.92 3.66
C ARG A 61 -5.11 -12.06 4.90
N LEU A 62 -5.47 -10.78 4.76
CA LEU A 62 -5.67 -9.88 5.90
C LEU A 62 -6.72 -10.44 6.87
N ARG A 63 -7.83 -11.00 6.36
CA ARG A 63 -8.80 -11.71 7.20
C ARG A 63 -8.16 -12.81 8.03
N SER A 64 -7.46 -13.75 7.39
CA SER A 64 -6.79 -14.86 8.09
C SER A 64 -5.79 -14.35 9.12
N VAL A 65 -4.98 -13.34 8.81
CA VAL A 65 -4.02 -12.76 9.78
C VAL A 65 -4.75 -12.15 10.98
N LEU A 66 -5.81 -11.38 10.75
CA LEU A 66 -6.59 -10.74 11.82
C LEU A 66 -7.29 -11.77 12.71
N GLU A 67 -7.93 -12.78 12.13
CA GLU A 67 -8.69 -13.79 12.87
C GLU A 67 -7.77 -14.81 13.55
N GLU A 68 -6.83 -15.41 12.82
CA GLU A 68 -6.06 -16.57 13.27
C GLU A 68 -4.83 -16.16 14.08
N GLN A 69 -4.09 -15.14 13.64
CA GLN A 69 -2.82 -14.76 14.28
C GLN A 69 -3.00 -13.68 15.36
N LEU A 70 -3.91 -12.73 15.11
CA LEU A 70 -4.15 -11.61 16.03
C LEU A 70 -5.39 -11.80 16.91
N SER A 71 -6.14 -12.90 16.72
CA SER A 71 -7.33 -13.24 17.51
C SER A 71 -8.34 -12.09 17.61
N ILE A 72 -8.50 -11.34 16.52
CA ILE A 72 -9.46 -10.23 16.44
C ILE A 72 -10.87 -10.83 16.28
N PRO A 73 -11.88 -10.35 17.03
CA PRO A 73 -13.24 -10.86 16.89
C PRO A 73 -13.79 -10.69 15.47
N ILE A 74 -14.45 -11.73 14.93
CA ILE A 74 -15.00 -11.77 13.57
C ILE A 74 -15.83 -10.52 13.22
N PRO A 75 -16.77 -10.03 14.07
CA PRO A 75 -17.55 -8.83 13.74
C PRO A 75 -16.70 -7.57 13.50
N LEU A 76 -15.57 -7.46 14.21
CA LEU A 76 -14.63 -6.35 14.04
C LEU A 76 -13.82 -6.51 12.76
N VAL A 77 -13.41 -7.75 12.44
CA VAL A 77 -12.73 -8.06 11.17
C VAL A 77 -13.63 -7.74 9.98
N ASP A 78 -14.89 -8.18 9.99
CA ASP A 78 -15.86 -7.92 8.94
C ASP A 78 -16.09 -6.43 8.71
N SER A 79 -16.23 -5.67 9.79
CA SER A 79 -16.39 -4.22 9.75
C SER A 79 -15.16 -3.53 9.15
N TYR A 80 -13.96 -3.98 9.55
CA TYR A 80 -12.69 -3.42 9.09
C TYR A 80 -12.46 -3.70 7.59
N LEU A 81 -12.65 -4.95 7.16
CA LEU A 81 -12.47 -5.33 5.76
C LEU A 81 -13.52 -4.68 4.85
N SER A 82 -14.76 -4.57 5.32
CA SER A 82 -15.82 -3.87 4.60
C SER A 82 -15.47 -2.39 4.38
N ALA A 83 -14.88 -1.72 5.39
CA ALA A 83 -14.39 -0.36 5.24
C ALA A 83 -13.27 -0.25 4.18
N ILE A 84 -12.30 -1.18 4.19
CA ILE A 84 -11.22 -1.22 3.18
C ILE A 84 -11.80 -1.40 1.77
N ILE A 85 -12.75 -2.33 1.60
CA ILE A 85 -13.44 -2.54 0.32
C ILE A 85 -14.16 -1.27 -0.14
N SER A 86 -14.85 -0.57 0.77
CA SER A 86 -15.48 0.72 0.43
C SER A 86 -14.46 1.76 -0.04
N TYR A 87 -13.24 1.78 0.51
CA TYR A 87 -12.19 2.71 0.04
C TYR A 87 -11.78 2.45 -1.42
N THR A 88 -11.83 1.19 -1.87
CA THR A 88 -11.59 0.86 -3.29
C THR A 88 -12.68 1.38 -4.22
N GLN A 89 -13.91 1.52 -3.71
CA GLN A 89 -15.08 1.98 -4.44
C GLN A 89 -15.18 3.51 -4.46
N LEU A 90 -14.56 4.18 -3.49
CA LEU A 90 -14.48 5.64 -3.36
C LEU A 90 -13.33 6.26 -4.16
N GLY A 91 -12.90 5.62 -5.25
CA GLY A 91 -11.92 6.18 -6.17
C GLY A 91 -12.34 7.58 -6.63
N SER A 92 -11.34 8.44 -6.92
CA SER A 92 -11.54 9.78 -7.49
C SER A 92 -12.63 9.77 -8.56
N ILE A 93 -13.44 10.83 -8.64
CA ILE A 93 -14.47 11.06 -9.69
C ILE A 93 -13.90 10.84 -11.12
N TYR A 94 -12.57 10.83 -11.27
CA TYR A 94 -11.83 10.67 -12.52
C TYR A 94 -11.06 9.33 -12.67
N ALA A 95 -11.12 8.42 -11.69
CA ALA A 95 -10.45 7.12 -11.74
C ALA A 95 -11.36 6.01 -11.22
N SER A 96 -11.64 5.02 -12.07
CA SER A 96 -12.53 3.90 -11.74
C SER A 96 -12.05 3.14 -10.50
N PRO A 97 -12.97 2.61 -9.66
CA PRO A 97 -12.65 1.65 -8.61
C PRO A 97 -11.73 0.55 -9.15
N GLN A 98 -10.58 0.36 -8.52
CA GLN A 98 -9.63 -0.67 -8.94
C GLN A 98 -9.52 -1.71 -7.82
N LEU A 99 -10.15 -2.86 -8.05
CA LEU A 99 -9.98 -4.05 -7.25
C LEU A 99 -9.35 -5.11 -8.15
N THR A 100 -8.08 -5.43 -7.88
CA THR A 100 -7.35 -6.40 -8.70
C THR A 100 -7.76 -7.80 -8.26
N LEU A 101 -8.20 -8.65 -9.20
CA LEU A 101 -8.59 -10.04 -8.88
C LEU A 101 -7.38 -10.93 -8.51
N GLY A 102 -6.17 -10.47 -8.81
CA GLY A 102 -4.90 -11.19 -8.66
C GLY A 102 -4.16 -11.24 -10.01
N GLY A 103 -2.83 -11.13 -9.99
CA GLY A 103 -1.98 -11.25 -11.18
C GLY A 103 -1.40 -12.65 -11.26
N THR A 104 -1.68 -13.41 -12.33
CA THR A 104 -1.17 -14.78 -12.52
C THR A 104 0.30 -14.82 -12.98
N GLY A 105 1.07 -13.77 -12.72
CA GLY A 105 2.37 -13.55 -13.33
C GLY A 105 3.48 -13.95 -12.39
N VAL A 106 3.87 -15.22 -12.42
CA VAL A 106 4.98 -15.84 -11.66
C VAL A 106 6.09 -14.84 -11.31
N VAL A 107 5.98 -14.19 -10.16
CA VAL A 107 7.09 -13.42 -9.57
C VAL A 107 7.90 -14.38 -8.73
N ALA A 108 9.21 -14.45 -8.97
CA ALA A 108 10.12 -15.27 -8.18
C ALA A 108 10.45 -14.61 -6.82
N ILE A 109 9.44 -14.43 -5.97
CA ILE A 109 9.60 -14.12 -4.55
C ILE A 109 9.44 -15.42 -3.74
N ARG A 110 10.22 -15.56 -2.67
CA ARG A 110 10.33 -16.80 -1.88
C ARG A 110 9.11 -17.09 -0.99
N ASP A 111 8.31 -16.09 -0.67
CA ASP A 111 7.07 -16.21 0.08
C ASP A 111 5.87 -15.89 -0.82
N GLU A 112 4.87 -16.77 -0.86
CA GLU A 112 3.65 -16.61 -1.65
C GLU A 112 2.86 -15.35 -1.25
N GLU A 113 2.97 -14.91 0.01
CA GLU A 113 2.30 -13.71 0.51
C GLU A 113 2.92 -12.43 -0.07
N ASP A 114 4.24 -12.29 0.05
CA ASP A 114 4.97 -11.11 -0.41
C ASP A 114 4.98 -11.01 -1.95
N ALA A 115 5.00 -12.17 -2.63
CA ALA A 115 4.79 -12.25 -4.08
C ALA A 115 3.45 -11.63 -4.48
N HIS A 116 2.37 -11.96 -3.76
CA HIS A 116 1.03 -11.47 -4.08
C HIS A 116 0.91 -9.95 -3.89
N VAL A 117 1.52 -9.39 -2.84
CA VAL A 117 1.51 -7.94 -2.60
C VAL A 117 2.23 -7.20 -3.75
N LEU A 118 3.39 -7.70 -4.16
CA LEU A 118 4.13 -7.12 -5.27
C LEU A 118 3.39 -7.26 -6.61
N GLU A 119 2.82 -8.43 -6.91
CA GLU A 119 1.98 -8.67 -8.09
C GLU A 119 0.79 -7.72 -8.13
N THR A 120 0.17 -7.46 -6.97
CA THR A 120 -0.94 -6.52 -6.85
C THR A 120 -0.50 -5.09 -7.15
N ALA A 121 0.65 -4.66 -6.62
CA ALA A 121 1.22 -3.35 -6.91
C ALA A 121 1.53 -3.20 -8.42
N LEU A 122 2.11 -4.23 -9.03
CA LEU A 122 2.43 -4.27 -10.47
C LEU A 122 1.18 -4.22 -11.35
N ALA A 123 0.23 -5.14 -11.14
CA ALA A 123 -1.01 -5.20 -11.89
C ALA A 123 -1.88 -3.95 -11.68
N GLY A 124 -1.78 -3.37 -10.49
CA GLY A 124 -2.41 -2.11 -10.10
C GLY A 124 -1.76 -0.86 -10.69
N LYS A 125 -0.57 -0.97 -11.29
CA LYS A 125 0.29 0.16 -11.67
C LYS A 125 0.49 1.13 -10.51
N ALA A 126 0.72 0.61 -9.29
CA ALA A 126 0.93 1.41 -8.10
C ALA A 126 2.15 2.32 -8.27
N ASP A 127 2.04 3.58 -7.84
CA ASP A 127 3.18 4.51 -7.83
C ASP A 127 4.10 4.21 -6.64
N VAL A 128 3.51 3.76 -5.52
CA VAL A 128 4.23 3.39 -4.29
C VAL A 128 3.60 2.15 -3.65
N LEU A 129 4.46 1.20 -3.26
CA LEU A 129 4.17 0.13 -2.29
C LEU A 129 4.75 0.53 -0.93
N VAL A 130 3.92 0.55 0.11
CA VAL A 130 4.37 0.90 1.47
C VAL A 130 4.43 -0.34 2.34
N THR A 131 5.60 -0.61 2.93
CA THR A 131 5.85 -1.79 3.76
C THR A 131 6.94 -1.53 4.80
N VAL A 132 6.96 -2.32 5.87
CA VAL A 132 8.11 -2.42 6.80
C VAL A 132 8.97 -3.67 6.53
N ASN A 133 8.49 -4.60 5.71
CA ASN A 133 9.08 -5.90 5.43
C ASN A 133 9.96 -5.88 4.17
N PHE A 134 10.93 -4.97 4.13
CA PHE A 134 11.77 -4.74 2.94
C PHE A 134 12.51 -5.96 2.42
N LYS A 135 12.94 -6.85 3.32
CA LYS A 135 13.78 -8.00 2.98
C LYS A 135 13.10 -8.93 1.99
N ASP A 136 11.77 -9.00 2.06
CA ASP A 136 10.98 -9.95 1.29
C ASP A 136 10.77 -9.48 -0.16
N PHE A 137 11.00 -8.18 -0.42
CA PHE A 137 10.92 -7.59 -1.76
C PHE A 137 12.27 -7.47 -2.45
N ILE A 138 13.40 -7.81 -1.81
CA ILE A 138 14.72 -7.68 -2.45
C ILE A 138 14.92 -8.82 -3.47
N SER A 139 15.05 -8.43 -4.74
CA SER A 139 15.34 -9.33 -5.86
C SER A 139 16.32 -8.68 -6.85
N ASN A 140 16.67 -9.41 -7.93
CA ASN A 140 17.50 -8.87 -9.02
C ASN A 140 16.87 -7.66 -9.72
N ASP A 141 15.55 -7.51 -9.61
CA ASP A 141 14.76 -6.43 -10.21
C ASP A 141 14.59 -5.23 -9.26
N THR A 142 15.29 -5.26 -8.12
CA THR A 142 15.25 -4.19 -7.12
C THR A 142 16.56 -3.45 -7.00
N ARG A 143 16.46 -2.13 -6.85
CA ARG A 143 17.57 -1.26 -6.49
C ARG A 143 17.35 -0.68 -5.11
N ILE A 144 18.33 -0.87 -4.23
CA ILE A 144 18.34 -0.30 -2.89
C ILE A 144 18.82 1.15 -2.98
N ILE A 145 17.95 2.11 -2.69
CA ILE A 145 18.31 3.53 -2.61
C ILE A 145 18.74 3.89 -1.19
N GLN A 146 17.95 3.44 -0.21
CA GLN A 146 18.27 3.56 1.21
C GLN A 146 17.90 2.26 1.93
N PRO A 147 18.85 1.58 2.58
CA PRO A 147 18.58 0.32 3.29
C PRO A 147 17.40 0.44 4.26
N ALA A 148 16.47 -0.51 4.17
CA ALA A 148 15.25 -0.60 5.00
C ALA A 148 14.34 0.65 4.98
N ARG A 149 14.51 1.55 4.02
CA ARG A 149 13.70 2.78 3.89
C ARG A 149 13.15 3.01 2.50
N HIS A 150 13.95 2.73 1.45
CA HIS A 150 13.59 3.01 0.07
C HIS A 150 14.25 2.03 -0.90
N LEU A 151 13.41 1.30 -1.65
CA LEU A 151 13.79 0.55 -2.84
C LEU A 151 13.06 1.09 -4.07
N ILE A 152 13.63 0.84 -5.24
CA ILE A 152 12.93 0.96 -6.51
C ILE A 152 12.80 -0.44 -7.09
N TYR A 153 11.57 -0.84 -7.45
CA TYR A 153 11.29 -2.09 -8.13
C TYR A 153 11.05 -1.81 -9.61
N THR A 154 11.72 -2.55 -10.50
CA THR A 154 11.62 -2.38 -11.96
C THR A 154 11.14 -3.67 -12.61
N ALA A 155 9.92 -3.67 -13.15
CA ALA A 155 9.43 -4.68 -14.08
C ALA A 155 9.48 -4.16 -15.53
N PRO A 156 9.39 -5.05 -16.55
CA PRO A 156 9.40 -4.64 -17.95
C PRO A 156 8.39 -3.55 -18.34
N ASN A 157 7.23 -3.50 -17.67
CA ASN A 157 6.13 -2.61 -18.03
C ASN A 157 5.77 -1.58 -16.96
N HIS A 158 6.45 -1.60 -15.80
CA HIS A 158 6.14 -0.69 -14.69
C HIS A 158 7.30 -0.60 -13.72
N THR A 159 7.60 0.60 -13.23
CA THR A 159 8.60 0.85 -12.19
C THR A 159 7.95 1.70 -11.10
N PHE A 160 8.25 1.41 -9.84
CA PHE A 160 7.62 2.09 -8.71
C PHE A 160 8.47 2.02 -7.45
N HIS A 161 8.09 2.82 -6.45
CA HIS A 161 8.80 2.88 -5.18
C HIS A 161 8.31 1.83 -4.20
N ILE A 162 9.22 1.23 -3.42
CA ILE A 162 8.89 0.49 -2.20
C ILE A 162 9.43 1.29 -1.02
N ILE A 163 8.55 1.78 -0.15
CA ILE A 163 8.85 2.84 0.83
C ILE A 163 8.42 2.47 2.24
N HIS A 164 9.20 2.91 3.23
CA HIS A 164 8.88 2.71 4.63
C HIS A 164 7.80 3.71 5.02
N PRO A 165 6.81 3.36 5.85
CA PRO A 165 5.69 4.25 6.18
C PRO A 165 6.15 5.62 6.70
N ASP A 166 7.20 5.68 7.51
CA ASP A 166 7.76 6.96 8.00
C ASP A 166 8.32 7.83 6.87
N LEU A 167 9.06 7.25 5.92
CA LEU A 167 9.60 7.99 4.79
C LEU A 167 8.48 8.43 3.84
N MET A 168 7.45 7.61 3.66
CA MET A 168 6.27 7.99 2.89
C MET A 168 5.59 9.21 3.52
N MET A 169 5.41 9.22 4.85
CA MET A 169 4.85 10.37 5.55
C MET A 169 5.75 11.60 5.48
N GLU A 170 7.08 11.44 5.51
CA GLU A 170 8.03 12.54 5.27
C GLU A 170 7.82 13.17 3.87
N TRP A 171 7.74 12.35 2.82
CA TRP A 171 7.50 12.81 1.44
C TRP A 171 6.16 13.54 1.29
N LEU A 172 5.09 12.99 1.87
CA LEU A 172 3.78 13.62 1.85
C LEU A 172 3.78 14.98 2.57
N ARG A 173 4.43 15.10 3.72
CA ARG A 173 4.58 16.38 4.45
C ARG A 173 5.43 17.39 3.71
N GLN A 174 6.42 16.93 2.95
CA GLN A 174 7.27 17.78 2.11
C GLN A 174 6.57 18.23 0.83
N GLY A 175 5.38 17.70 0.54
CA GLY A 175 4.62 18.09 -0.63
C GLY A 175 5.11 17.43 -1.92
N ASN A 176 5.89 16.34 -1.85
CA ASN A 176 6.49 15.73 -3.05
C ASN A 176 6.81 14.24 -2.89
N ILE A 177 6.43 13.43 -3.89
CA ILE A 177 6.96 12.07 -4.07
C ILE A 177 8.04 12.17 -5.16
N PRO A 178 9.31 11.88 -4.86
CA PRO A 178 10.40 11.97 -5.82
C PRO A 178 10.14 11.15 -7.08
N ASP A 179 10.38 11.73 -8.25
CA ASP A 179 10.36 10.99 -9.51
C ASP A 179 11.41 9.87 -9.51
N LEU A 180 11.10 8.74 -10.13
CA LEU A 180 11.99 7.58 -10.29
C LEU A 180 13.27 7.95 -11.03
N ASP A 181 13.19 8.91 -11.95
CA ASP A 181 14.33 9.40 -12.74
C ASP A 181 15.40 10.09 -11.88
N ASN A 182 15.02 10.63 -10.72
CA ASN A 182 15.96 11.30 -9.81
C ASN A 182 16.95 10.34 -9.14
N PHE A 183 16.71 9.04 -9.25
CA PHE A 183 17.57 8.03 -8.63
C PHE A 183 18.41 7.27 -9.66
N LYS A 184 18.22 7.50 -10.97
CA LYS A 184 18.91 6.77 -12.04
C LYS A 184 20.43 6.82 -11.89
#